data_AF-A0AAW6I185-F1
#
_entry.id   AF-A0AAW6I185-F1
#
_cell.length_a   1.000
_cell.length_b   1.000
_cell.length_c   1.000
_cell.angle_alpha   90.00
_cell.angle_beta   90.00
_cell.angle_gamma   90.00
#
_symmetry.space_group_name_H-M   'P 1'
#
loop_
_entity.id
_entity.type
_entity.pdbx_description
1 polymer ?
#
loop_
_entity_poly.entity_id
_entity_poly.type
_entity_poly.pdbx_seq_one_letter_code
_entity_poly.pdbx_strand_id
1 'polypeptide(L)'
;MNKTLYLIFTCLLLCAGTRLAAQTFDYDRVSGHPRLLMKQGEERQIRESLKDNPEMQRVYNQIVGEADRLLVCPTLTYKKEGRRLLAVSREALKRIFDLSFVYRMTGEDKYRLRAEQEMVSVCSFDDWNPSHFLDVGEMTMAVAIGYDWLFDKLSPETRRLARGSILQKGFAPSNDKQYNWFLKAENNWNQVCNTGLVYGALALLDSDGKEAATVIERAMSSVPLSMKVYAPDGNYPEGYNYWGYGTSFNVMLIAALESALGSDGGLSTVEGFMPSARFMQYMAGTTGLAFNFSDARETTQSFPAMFWYASKLGDPSLLWNEKIFLTREDTHFTAEEERFLPIILIYGSRFDMKEVTPPVSKIWTGHGKVPVALIRTGWDKGEGFYVGIKGGTASANHAHMDAGSFVFEALGVRWAQDLGMQEYYSLEKEGVRLWNGNQDGQRWDVFRYNNFVHNTLTVNGEKHQVKGTVPILATYTKDARLGASLDMTSLFGGSLKKATREVVLVKERYLQVTDQVQAAGKPASVRWTMVTSATPKLLDPHTMELTKEGKKLHVIIDSPSAAIFSVVDNVPSHSYDAPNPGSVRIVFDADVKAGRKETLKVRLVPVVE
;
A
#
# COMPACT_ATOMS: atom_id res chain seq x y z
N MET A 1 -10.08 -56.24 -13.54
CA MET A 1 -9.77 -54.84 -13.90
C MET A 1 -10.36 -53.94 -12.83
N ASN A 2 -9.54 -53.48 -11.89
CA ASN A 2 -10.00 -53.01 -10.58
C ASN A 2 -10.39 -51.52 -10.64
N LYS A 3 -11.64 -51.18 -10.28
CA LYS A 3 -12.19 -49.80 -10.32
C LYS A 3 -11.35 -48.79 -9.52
N THR A 4 -10.57 -49.27 -8.55
CA THR A 4 -9.65 -48.47 -7.74
C THR A 4 -8.44 -47.96 -8.54
N LEU A 5 -7.97 -48.70 -9.55
CA LEU A 5 -6.85 -48.26 -10.39
C LEU A 5 -7.25 -47.14 -11.35
N TYR A 6 -8.50 -47.15 -11.83
CA TYR A 6 -9.03 -46.09 -12.70
C TYR A 6 -9.24 -44.78 -11.92
N LEU A 7 -9.70 -44.84 -10.66
CA LEU A 7 -9.83 -43.64 -9.82
C LEU A 7 -8.48 -43.01 -9.47
N ILE A 8 -7.45 -43.83 -9.21
CA ILE A 8 -6.09 -43.35 -8.92
C ILE A 8 -5.46 -42.72 -10.17
N PHE A 9 -5.69 -43.28 -11.37
CA PHE A 9 -5.21 -42.68 -12.63
C PHE A 9 -5.94 -41.38 -12.98
N THR A 10 -7.24 -41.28 -12.66
CA THR A 10 -8.04 -40.05 -12.89
C THR A 10 -7.66 -38.95 -11.89
N CYS A 11 -7.35 -39.28 -10.64
CA CYS A 11 -6.83 -38.31 -9.65
C CYS A 11 -5.38 -37.90 -9.91
N LEU A 12 -4.53 -38.78 -10.46
CA LEU A 12 -3.15 -38.41 -10.85
C LEU A 12 -3.10 -37.50 -12.09
N LEU A 13 -4.11 -37.53 -12.95
CA LEU A 13 -4.28 -36.55 -14.04
C LEU A 13 -4.89 -35.22 -13.57
N LEU A 14 -5.57 -35.18 -12.42
CA LEU A 14 -6.07 -33.96 -11.77
C LEU A 14 -5.07 -33.33 -10.77
N CYS A 15 -4.04 -34.07 -10.38
CA CYS A 15 -2.92 -33.60 -9.54
C CYS A 15 -1.61 -33.44 -10.31
N ALA A 16 -1.62 -33.61 -11.63
CA ALA A 16 -0.61 -32.99 -12.48
C ALA A 16 -0.85 -31.49 -12.41
N GLY A 17 -0.16 -30.83 -11.47
CA GLY A 17 -0.22 -29.40 -11.29
C GLY A 17 -0.17 -28.71 -12.65
N THR A 18 -1.07 -27.76 -12.86
CA THR A 18 -0.90 -26.73 -13.86
C THR A 18 0.43 -26.07 -13.58
N ARG A 19 1.52 -26.62 -14.12
CA ARG A 19 2.66 -25.80 -14.50
C ARG A 19 2.03 -24.73 -15.34
N LEU A 20 2.01 -23.49 -14.85
CA LEU A 20 1.78 -22.34 -15.70
C LEU A 20 2.70 -22.55 -16.89
N ALA A 21 2.13 -22.94 -18.03
CA ALA A 21 2.81 -22.72 -19.28
C ALA A 21 2.96 -21.20 -19.32
N ALA A 22 4.17 -20.70 -19.10
CA ALA A 22 4.48 -19.32 -19.37
C ALA A 22 3.96 -19.07 -20.78
N GLN A 23 2.92 -18.25 -20.92
CA GLN A 23 2.49 -17.83 -22.24
C GLN A 23 3.65 -17.03 -22.79
N THR A 24 4.31 -17.57 -23.80
CA THR A 24 5.34 -16.87 -24.54
C THR A 24 4.66 -15.75 -25.31
N PHE A 25 5.19 -14.53 -25.21
CA PHE A 25 4.67 -13.41 -25.99
C PHE A 25 4.91 -13.64 -27.48
N ASP A 26 3.90 -13.35 -28.29
CA ASP A 26 4.03 -13.29 -29.74
C ASP A 26 4.44 -11.86 -30.13
N TYR A 27 5.74 -11.62 -30.16
CA TYR A 27 6.29 -10.30 -30.50
C TYR A 27 6.09 -9.91 -31.97
N ASP A 28 5.75 -10.87 -32.84
CA ASP A 28 5.45 -10.62 -34.25
C ASP A 28 4.02 -10.08 -34.45
N ARG A 29 3.13 -10.25 -33.46
CA ARG A 29 1.75 -9.76 -33.46
C ARG A 29 1.53 -8.57 -32.54
N VAL A 30 2.26 -7.49 -32.78
CA VAL A 30 2.10 -6.26 -32.00
C VAL A 30 1.00 -5.34 -32.53
N SER A 31 0.22 -4.76 -31.63
CA SER A 31 -0.73 -3.68 -31.98
C SER A 31 0.01 -2.43 -32.48
N GLY A 32 -0.57 -1.69 -33.44
CA GLY A 32 -0.04 -0.39 -33.86
C GLY A 32 -0.19 0.68 -32.76
N HIS A 33 0.53 1.80 -32.90
CA HIS A 33 0.40 2.96 -32.02
C HIS A 33 -1.00 3.61 -32.15
N PRO A 34 -1.60 4.11 -31.06
CA PRO A 34 -1.24 3.89 -29.67
C PRO A 34 -1.62 2.47 -29.19
N ARG A 35 -0.72 1.85 -28.41
CA ARG A 35 -0.93 0.50 -27.85
C ARG A 35 -0.77 0.43 -26.34
N LEU A 36 -0.17 1.43 -25.69
CA LEU A 36 0.01 1.45 -24.24
C LEU A 36 -1.30 1.87 -23.58
N LEU A 37 -1.86 1.00 -22.73
CA LEU A 37 -3.04 1.23 -21.84
C LEU A 37 -4.40 1.51 -22.52
N MET A 38 -4.42 2.36 -23.56
CA MET A 38 -5.63 2.83 -24.24
C MET A 38 -5.36 2.85 -25.75
N LYS A 39 -6.02 1.97 -26.49
CA LYS A 39 -5.90 1.87 -27.95
C LYS A 39 -6.69 2.95 -28.68
N GLN A 40 -6.41 3.14 -29.97
CA GLN A 40 -7.15 4.06 -30.81
C GLN A 40 -8.65 3.75 -30.79
N GLY A 41 -9.48 4.73 -30.48
CA GLY A 41 -10.94 4.63 -30.46
C GLY A 41 -11.54 4.36 -29.08
N GLU A 42 -10.75 3.88 -28.11
CA GLU A 42 -11.22 3.63 -26.74
C GLU A 42 -11.55 4.93 -25.98
N GLU A 43 -11.10 6.08 -26.48
CA GLU A 43 -11.49 7.41 -25.95
C GLU A 43 -13.00 7.65 -26.02
N ARG A 44 -13.69 6.98 -26.96
CA ARG A 44 -15.15 7.08 -27.08
C ARG A 44 -15.85 6.62 -25.81
N GLN A 45 -15.44 5.49 -25.25
CA GLN A 45 -16.04 4.97 -24.03
C GLN A 45 -15.87 5.93 -22.86
N ILE A 46 -14.66 6.52 -22.72
CA ILE A 46 -14.41 7.52 -21.69
C ILE A 46 -15.34 8.72 -21.89
N ARG A 47 -15.40 9.29 -23.11
CA ARG A 47 -16.30 10.43 -23.42
C ARG A 47 -17.76 10.13 -23.15
N GLU A 48 -18.21 8.90 -23.42
CA GLU A 48 -19.57 8.47 -23.12
C GLU A 48 -19.81 8.40 -21.60
N SER A 49 -18.89 7.80 -20.85
CA SER A 49 -19.00 7.69 -19.39
C SER A 49 -19.06 9.04 -18.67
N LEU A 50 -18.36 10.07 -19.18
CA LEU A 50 -18.30 11.40 -18.57
C LEU A 50 -19.66 12.11 -18.51
N LYS A 51 -20.62 11.75 -19.38
CA LYS A 51 -21.93 12.42 -19.46
C LYS A 51 -22.77 12.25 -18.19
N ASP A 52 -22.71 11.06 -17.57
CA ASP A 52 -23.61 10.66 -16.48
C ASP A 52 -22.87 10.17 -15.22
N ASN A 53 -21.55 10.37 -15.16
CA ASN A 53 -20.66 9.94 -14.08
C ASN A 53 -19.89 11.13 -13.47
N PRO A 54 -20.46 11.81 -12.45
CA PRO A 54 -19.87 13.00 -11.82
C PRO A 54 -18.47 12.75 -11.23
N GLU A 55 -18.22 11.56 -10.69
CA GLU A 55 -16.93 11.16 -10.13
C GLU A 55 -15.86 11.12 -11.22
N MET A 56 -16.15 10.52 -12.38
CA MET A 56 -15.23 10.54 -13.53
C MET A 56 -15.07 11.95 -14.09
N GLN A 57 -16.14 12.74 -14.15
CA GLN A 57 -16.07 14.14 -14.59
C GLN A 57 -15.14 14.97 -13.70
N ARG A 58 -15.15 14.75 -12.38
CA ARG A 58 -14.23 15.40 -11.44
C ARG A 58 -12.77 15.08 -11.77
N VAL A 59 -12.45 13.80 -12.00
CA VAL A 59 -11.09 13.39 -12.37
C VAL A 59 -10.67 13.99 -13.71
N TYR A 60 -11.56 13.94 -14.70
CA TYR A 60 -11.31 14.55 -16.01
C TYR A 60 -11.02 16.04 -15.91
N ASN A 61 -11.82 16.78 -15.13
CA ASN A 61 -11.62 18.21 -14.92
C ASN A 61 -10.30 18.51 -14.22
N GLN A 62 -9.86 17.68 -13.26
CA GLN A 62 -8.53 17.81 -12.63
C GLN A 62 -7.42 17.69 -13.68
N ILE A 63 -7.47 16.66 -14.53
CA ILE A 63 -6.45 16.43 -15.56
C ILE A 63 -6.44 17.57 -16.59
N VAL A 64 -7.61 18.04 -17.04
CA VAL A 64 -7.72 19.17 -17.98
C VAL A 64 -7.19 20.46 -17.37
N GLY A 65 -7.59 20.78 -16.13
CA GLY A 65 -7.13 21.98 -15.44
C GLY A 65 -5.62 22.00 -15.23
N GLU A 66 -5.04 20.83 -14.94
CA GLU A 66 -3.59 20.68 -14.85
C GLU A 66 -2.91 20.82 -16.23
N ALA A 67 -3.43 20.18 -17.27
CA ALA A 67 -2.92 20.33 -18.64
C ALA A 67 -2.94 21.80 -19.10
N ASP A 68 -3.99 22.55 -18.79
CA ASP A 68 -4.10 23.99 -19.06
C ASP A 68 -3.05 24.80 -18.29
N ARG A 69 -2.84 24.51 -17.00
CA ARG A 69 -1.79 25.14 -16.19
C ARG A 69 -0.40 24.93 -16.80
N LEU A 70 -0.15 23.74 -17.35
CA LEU A 70 1.14 23.37 -17.92
C LEU A 70 1.46 24.14 -19.21
N LEU A 71 0.48 24.66 -19.94
CA LEU A 71 0.69 25.41 -21.20
C LEU A 71 1.60 26.63 -21.02
N VAL A 72 1.62 27.24 -19.84
CA VAL A 72 2.43 28.43 -19.52
C VAL A 72 3.57 28.13 -18.53
N CYS A 73 3.65 26.90 -18.02
CA CYS A 73 4.73 26.50 -17.13
C CYS A 73 6.02 26.23 -17.92
N PRO A 74 7.20 26.63 -17.41
CA PRO A 74 8.47 26.23 -18.01
C PRO A 74 8.60 24.72 -18.13
N THR A 75 9.30 24.26 -19.17
CA THR A 75 9.67 22.85 -19.33
C THR A 75 10.59 22.40 -18.21
N LEU A 76 10.62 21.09 -17.96
CA LEU A 76 11.45 20.52 -16.92
C LEU A 76 12.94 20.67 -17.22
N THR A 77 13.71 20.98 -16.18
CA THR A 77 15.18 21.10 -16.24
C THR A 77 15.83 20.02 -15.39
N TYR A 78 17.08 19.69 -15.72
CA TYR A 78 17.84 18.69 -14.97
C TYR A 78 18.21 19.24 -13.59
N LYS A 79 17.47 18.82 -12.56
CA LYS A 79 17.66 19.28 -11.18
C LYS A 79 17.63 18.10 -10.21
N LYS A 80 18.78 17.83 -9.58
CA LYS A 80 18.87 16.85 -8.49
C LYS A 80 18.58 17.47 -7.13
N GLU A 81 17.93 16.69 -6.27
CA GLU A 81 17.83 16.92 -4.84
C GLU A 81 18.65 15.85 -4.11
N GLY A 82 19.80 16.26 -3.57
CA GLY A 82 20.83 15.31 -3.11
C GLY A 82 21.30 14.42 -4.27
N ARG A 83 21.14 13.10 -4.13
CA ARG A 83 21.52 12.12 -5.17
C ARG A 83 20.41 11.82 -6.20
N ARG A 84 19.22 12.39 -6.05
CA ARG A 84 17.99 11.97 -6.75
C ARG A 84 17.55 13.00 -7.78
N LEU A 85 17.26 12.55 -9.00
CA LEU A 85 16.50 13.26 -10.02
C LEU A 85 14.99 12.93 -9.96
N LEU A 86 14.60 12.03 -9.04
CA LEU A 86 13.27 11.43 -8.95
C LEU A 86 12.09 12.41 -9.03
N ALA A 87 12.18 13.56 -8.36
CA ALA A 87 11.11 14.56 -8.40
C ALA A 87 10.86 15.08 -9.82
N VAL A 88 11.92 15.27 -10.61
CA VAL A 88 11.83 15.67 -12.02
C VAL A 88 11.26 14.52 -12.87
N SER A 89 11.71 13.28 -12.67
CA SER A 89 11.17 12.11 -13.40
C SER A 89 9.68 11.90 -13.13
N ARG A 90 9.25 12.09 -11.87
CA ARG A 90 7.85 12.00 -11.44
C ARG A 90 6.97 13.07 -12.09
N GLU A 91 7.45 14.30 -12.08
CA GLU A 91 6.76 15.41 -12.72
C GLU A 91 6.72 15.22 -14.24
N ALA A 92 7.78 14.68 -14.87
CA ALA A 92 7.77 14.36 -16.30
C ALA A 92 6.70 13.33 -16.64
N LEU A 93 6.59 12.26 -15.85
CA LEU A 93 5.56 11.23 -16.00
C LEU A 93 4.16 11.85 -15.94
N LYS A 94 3.88 12.63 -14.89
CA LYS A 94 2.59 13.32 -14.73
C LYS A 94 2.28 14.23 -15.92
N ARG A 95 3.18 15.17 -16.23
CA ARG A 95 2.96 16.18 -17.30
C ARG A 95 2.72 15.55 -18.65
N ILE A 96 3.59 14.62 -19.06
CA ILE A 96 3.50 14.00 -20.39
C ILE A 96 2.25 13.12 -20.47
N PHE A 97 1.90 12.40 -19.40
CA PHE A 97 0.70 11.56 -19.38
C PHE A 97 -0.58 12.40 -19.45
N ASP A 98 -0.71 13.44 -18.63
CA ASP A 98 -1.88 14.34 -18.61
C ASP A 98 -2.05 15.06 -19.96
N LEU A 99 -0.99 15.70 -20.48
CA LEU A 99 -1.06 16.43 -21.75
C LEU A 99 -1.40 15.51 -22.93
N SER A 100 -0.81 14.31 -22.96
CA SER A 100 -1.10 13.32 -24.01
C SER A 100 -2.53 12.80 -23.89
N PHE A 101 -3.01 12.56 -22.67
CA PHE A 101 -4.39 12.16 -22.41
C PHE A 101 -5.39 13.21 -22.88
N VAL A 102 -5.21 14.47 -22.48
CA VAL A 102 -6.13 15.55 -22.84
C VAL A 102 -6.12 15.77 -24.35
N TYR A 103 -4.96 15.68 -25.02
CA TYR A 103 -4.91 15.71 -26.48
C TYR A 103 -5.78 14.61 -27.11
N ARG A 104 -5.66 13.36 -26.63
CA ARG A 104 -6.45 12.25 -27.20
C ARG A 104 -7.96 12.40 -26.96
N MET A 105 -8.33 13.02 -25.84
CA MET A 105 -9.74 13.27 -25.51
C MET A 105 -10.35 14.41 -26.32
N THR A 106 -9.58 15.48 -26.59
CA THR A 106 -10.06 16.75 -27.17
C THR A 106 -9.70 16.96 -28.63
N GLY A 107 -8.57 16.43 -29.09
CA GLY A 107 -7.97 16.73 -30.39
C GLY A 107 -7.27 18.10 -30.47
N GLU A 108 -7.16 18.85 -29.38
CA GLU A 108 -6.61 20.20 -29.40
C GLU A 108 -5.07 20.21 -29.44
N ASP A 109 -4.52 20.76 -30.52
CA ASP A 109 -3.07 20.71 -30.81
C ASP A 109 -2.18 21.34 -29.73
N LYS A 110 -2.69 22.31 -28.97
CA LYS A 110 -1.94 22.98 -27.89
C LYS A 110 -1.39 21.97 -26.85
N TYR A 111 -2.15 20.92 -26.55
CA TYR A 111 -1.74 19.91 -25.57
C TYR A 111 -0.65 18.98 -26.11
N ARG A 112 -0.79 18.46 -27.35
CA ARG A 112 0.27 17.62 -27.95
C ARG A 112 1.57 18.39 -28.18
N LEU A 113 1.49 19.67 -28.56
CA LEU A 113 2.68 20.50 -28.77
C LEU A 113 3.40 20.74 -27.44
N ARG A 114 2.64 20.96 -26.36
CA ARG A 114 3.23 21.12 -25.02
C ARG A 114 3.82 19.82 -24.49
N ALA A 115 3.18 18.67 -24.76
CA ALA A 115 3.74 17.36 -24.44
C ALA A 115 5.04 17.10 -25.19
N GLU A 116 5.07 17.41 -26.50
CA GLU A 116 6.27 17.30 -27.34
C GLU A 116 7.42 18.16 -26.77
N GLN A 117 7.14 19.37 -26.30
CA GLN A 117 8.14 20.22 -25.63
C GLN A 117 8.70 19.61 -24.34
N GLU A 118 7.86 19.01 -23.48
CA GLU A 118 8.38 18.29 -22.30
C GLU A 118 9.26 17.12 -22.70
N MET A 119 8.81 16.32 -23.66
CA MET A 119 9.57 15.17 -24.17
C MET A 119 10.93 15.60 -24.71
N VAL A 120 10.97 16.62 -25.56
CA VAL A 120 12.24 17.17 -26.08
C VAL A 120 13.14 17.61 -24.92
N SER A 121 12.62 18.35 -23.95
CA SER A 121 13.38 18.84 -22.80
C SER A 121 14.04 17.72 -22.01
N VAL A 122 13.29 16.70 -21.59
CA VAL A 122 13.82 15.60 -20.78
C VAL A 122 14.69 14.62 -21.59
N CYS A 123 14.42 14.49 -22.89
CA CYS A 123 15.28 13.74 -23.80
C CYS A 123 16.58 14.49 -24.14
N SER A 124 16.68 15.80 -23.89
CA SER A 124 17.90 16.60 -24.06
C SER A 124 18.83 16.56 -22.84
N PHE A 125 18.42 16.01 -21.70
CA PHE A 125 19.31 15.83 -20.55
C PHE A 125 20.49 14.90 -20.88
N ASP A 126 21.67 15.10 -20.28
CA ASP A 126 22.83 14.24 -20.56
C ASP A 126 22.57 12.77 -20.19
N ASP A 127 21.91 12.54 -19.05
CA ASP A 127 21.47 11.24 -18.57
C ASP A 127 20.11 11.32 -17.84
N TRP A 128 19.59 10.17 -17.40
CA TRP A 128 18.43 10.08 -16.50
C TRP A 128 18.82 9.59 -15.10
N ASN A 129 20.04 9.91 -14.67
CA ASN A 129 20.64 9.59 -13.38
C ASN A 129 20.66 8.07 -13.01
N PRO A 130 21.38 7.21 -13.77
CA PRO A 130 21.34 5.76 -13.57
C PRO A 130 21.87 5.27 -12.21
N SER A 131 22.61 6.11 -11.47
CA SER A 131 23.02 5.83 -10.09
C SER A 131 21.84 5.68 -9.11
N HIS A 132 20.67 6.21 -9.46
CA HIS A 132 19.41 6.06 -8.73
C HIS A 132 18.30 5.64 -9.72
N PHE A 133 18.25 4.34 -10.01
CA PHE A 133 17.49 3.79 -11.15
C PHE A 133 15.98 4.04 -11.16
N LEU A 134 15.35 4.38 -10.01
CA LEU A 134 13.96 4.86 -10.01
C LEU A 134 13.78 6.07 -10.93
N ASP A 135 14.80 6.94 -11.00
CA ASP A 135 14.80 8.14 -11.84
C ASP A 135 14.72 7.76 -13.32
N VAL A 136 15.48 6.74 -13.72
CA VAL A 136 15.50 6.19 -15.08
C VAL A 136 14.18 5.50 -15.40
N GLY A 137 13.67 4.67 -14.49
CA GLY A 137 12.42 3.92 -14.67
C GLY A 137 11.24 4.86 -14.93
N GLU A 138 10.99 5.80 -14.02
CA GLU A 138 9.87 6.73 -14.16
C GLU A 138 10.03 7.65 -15.40
N MET A 139 11.25 8.11 -15.71
CA MET A 139 11.51 8.94 -16.89
C MET A 139 11.29 8.16 -18.21
N THR A 140 11.74 6.90 -18.26
CA THR A 140 11.54 6.04 -19.45
C THR A 140 10.04 5.83 -19.70
N MET A 141 9.28 5.60 -18.62
CA MET A 141 7.83 5.46 -18.70
C MET A 141 7.16 6.73 -19.25
N ALA A 142 7.55 7.90 -18.76
CA ALA A 142 7.02 9.19 -19.21
C ALA A 142 7.19 9.38 -20.72
N VAL A 143 8.43 9.21 -21.20
CA VAL A 143 8.76 9.38 -22.63
C VAL A 143 8.06 8.33 -23.49
N ALA A 144 7.96 7.08 -23.01
CA ALA A 144 7.30 6.00 -23.73
C ALA A 144 5.79 6.26 -23.91
N ILE A 145 5.09 6.75 -22.87
CA ILE A 145 3.67 7.13 -22.97
C ILE A 145 3.48 8.21 -24.02
N GLY A 146 4.26 9.30 -23.96
CA GLY A 146 4.17 10.38 -24.94
C GLY A 146 4.51 9.91 -26.36
N TYR A 147 5.52 9.06 -26.51
CA TYR A 147 5.94 8.50 -27.80
C TYR A 147 4.84 7.66 -28.44
N ASP A 148 4.23 6.74 -27.69
CA ASP A 148 3.17 5.85 -28.19
C ASP A 148 1.86 6.60 -28.43
N TRP A 149 1.42 7.44 -27.48
CA TRP A 149 0.13 8.12 -27.55
C TRP A 149 0.07 9.23 -28.59
N LEU A 150 1.21 9.86 -28.88
CA LEU A 150 1.31 10.96 -29.83
C LEU A 150 2.06 10.57 -31.11
N PHE A 151 2.38 9.29 -31.33
CA PHE A 151 3.30 8.81 -32.36
C PHE A 151 3.09 9.46 -33.74
N ASP A 152 1.86 9.44 -34.25
CA ASP A 152 1.49 9.97 -35.57
C ASP A 152 1.51 11.51 -35.65
N LYS A 153 1.60 12.18 -34.50
CA LYS A 153 1.49 13.64 -34.36
C LYS A 153 2.77 14.31 -33.91
N LEU A 154 3.74 13.52 -33.43
CA LEU A 154 5.10 13.99 -33.15
C LEU A 154 5.84 14.32 -34.43
N SER A 155 6.75 15.29 -34.36
CA SER A 155 7.68 15.52 -35.45
C SER A 155 8.59 14.30 -35.64
N PRO A 156 9.09 14.04 -36.87
CA PRO A 156 10.07 12.98 -37.10
C PRO A 156 11.31 13.12 -36.21
N GLU A 157 11.71 14.36 -35.91
CA GLU A 157 12.85 14.63 -35.04
C GLU A 157 12.59 14.22 -33.60
N THR A 158 11.45 14.60 -33.04
CA THR A 158 11.11 14.18 -31.67
C THR A 158 10.97 12.67 -31.59
N ARG A 159 10.41 11.99 -32.59
CA ARG A 159 10.38 10.51 -32.61
C ARG A 159 11.80 9.92 -32.56
N ARG A 160 12.74 10.43 -33.37
CA ARG A 160 14.14 9.98 -33.35
C ARG A 160 14.81 10.24 -32.00
N LEU A 161 14.61 11.42 -31.43
CA LEU A 161 15.19 11.82 -30.14
C LEU A 161 14.66 10.98 -28.98
N ALA A 162 13.35 10.76 -28.92
CA ALA A 162 12.70 9.95 -27.90
C ALA A 162 13.13 8.48 -27.98
N ARG A 163 13.11 7.88 -29.18
CA ARG A 163 13.62 6.52 -29.42
C ARG A 163 15.08 6.39 -28.98
N GLY A 164 15.94 7.32 -29.43
CA GLY A 164 17.36 7.34 -29.05
C GLY A 164 17.57 7.45 -27.53
N SER A 165 16.77 8.29 -26.86
CA SER A 165 16.85 8.47 -25.41
C SER A 165 16.40 7.23 -24.62
N ILE A 166 15.31 6.57 -25.03
CA ILE A 166 14.88 5.32 -24.39
C ILE A 166 15.99 4.26 -24.50
N LEU A 167 16.60 4.10 -25.69
CA LEU A 167 17.69 3.16 -25.90
C LEU A 167 18.95 3.51 -25.07
N GLN A 168 19.39 4.76 -25.13
CA GLN A 168 20.69 5.17 -24.55
C GLN A 168 20.62 5.50 -23.06
N LYS A 169 19.50 6.06 -22.58
CA LYS A 169 19.35 6.54 -21.19
C LYS A 169 18.48 5.62 -20.34
N GLY A 170 17.58 4.85 -20.97
CA GLY A 170 16.80 3.80 -20.32
C GLY A 170 17.49 2.43 -20.39
N PHE A 171 17.60 1.88 -21.60
CA PHE A 171 18.01 0.48 -21.77
C PHE A 171 19.51 0.25 -21.53
N ALA A 172 20.39 1.08 -22.11
CA ALA A 172 21.83 0.87 -21.96
C ALA A 172 22.28 0.84 -20.48
N PRO A 173 21.86 1.76 -19.59
CA PRO A 173 22.21 1.69 -18.17
C PRO A 173 21.62 0.47 -17.47
N SER A 174 20.45 -0.04 -17.89
CA SER A 174 19.86 -1.26 -17.32
C SER A 174 20.68 -2.53 -17.63
N ASN A 175 21.52 -2.50 -18.66
CA ASN A 175 22.44 -3.59 -19.00
C ASN A 175 23.76 -3.51 -18.21
N ASP A 176 24.07 -2.36 -17.63
CA ASP A 176 25.27 -2.15 -16.84
C ASP A 176 25.11 -2.75 -15.43
N LYS A 177 26.04 -3.63 -15.06
CA LYS A 177 26.09 -4.28 -13.74
C LYS A 177 26.24 -3.29 -12.60
N GLN A 178 26.74 -2.08 -12.86
CA GLN A 178 26.83 -1.02 -11.87
C GLN A 178 25.43 -0.55 -11.39
N TYR A 179 24.43 -0.59 -12.27
CA TYR A 179 23.13 0.05 -12.01
C TYR A 179 21.96 -0.93 -11.91
N ASN A 180 22.13 -2.18 -12.36
CA ASN A 180 21.03 -3.12 -12.54
C ASN A 180 20.69 -4.01 -11.33
N TRP A 181 21.13 -3.64 -10.13
CA TRP A 181 20.86 -4.41 -8.90
C TRP A 181 19.34 -4.60 -8.64
N PHE A 182 18.52 -3.66 -9.11
CA PHE A 182 17.05 -3.71 -8.98
C PHE A 182 16.45 -4.97 -9.62
N LEU A 183 17.13 -5.58 -10.61
CA LEU A 183 16.69 -6.82 -11.26
C LEU A 183 16.60 -8.01 -10.29
N LYS A 184 17.29 -7.93 -9.15
CA LYS A 184 17.29 -8.96 -8.10
C LYS A 184 16.58 -8.51 -6.83
N ALA A 185 16.04 -7.29 -6.81
CA ALA A 185 15.37 -6.75 -5.62
C ALA A 185 14.01 -7.42 -5.43
N GLU A 186 13.63 -7.60 -4.16
CA GLU A 186 12.32 -8.15 -3.75
C GLU A 186 11.38 -7.05 -3.23
N ASN A 187 11.62 -5.79 -3.62
CA ASN A 187 10.86 -4.61 -3.20
C ASN A 187 10.45 -3.77 -4.41
N ASN A 188 9.81 -2.62 -4.15
CA ASN A 188 9.26 -1.72 -5.16
C ASN A 188 10.26 -1.27 -6.24
N TRP A 189 11.58 -1.26 -5.99
CA TRP A 189 12.58 -0.91 -7.01
C TRP A 189 12.53 -1.83 -8.21
N ASN A 190 12.26 -3.11 -7.99
CA ASN A 190 12.12 -4.07 -9.08
C ASN A 190 10.90 -3.72 -9.94
N GLN A 191 9.74 -3.51 -9.31
CA GLN A 191 8.49 -3.19 -9.99
C GLN A 191 8.61 -1.88 -10.79
N VAL A 192 9.04 -0.80 -10.15
CA VAL A 192 9.10 0.54 -10.75
C VAL A 192 10.07 0.58 -11.94
N CYS A 193 11.30 0.10 -11.74
CA CYS A 193 12.34 0.16 -12.77
C CYS A 193 11.99 -0.73 -13.96
N ASN A 194 11.57 -1.98 -13.73
CA ASN A 194 11.19 -2.88 -14.81
C ASN A 194 9.95 -2.39 -15.55
N THR A 195 8.95 -1.82 -14.86
CA THR A 195 7.77 -1.25 -15.51
C THR A 195 8.15 -0.16 -16.50
N GLY A 196 8.97 0.81 -16.09
CA GLY A 196 9.39 1.89 -16.98
C GLY A 196 10.17 1.41 -18.20
N LEU A 197 11.05 0.42 -18.01
CA LEU A 197 11.78 -0.20 -19.11
C LEU A 197 10.85 -0.96 -20.07
N VAL A 198 9.87 -1.70 -19.55
CA VAL A 198 8.88 -2.41 -20.37
C VAL A 198 8.00 -1.44 -21.15
N TYR A 199 7.61 -0.30 -20.58
CA TYR A 199 6.90 0.74 -21.32
C TYR A 199 7.72 1.24 -22.52
N GLY A 200 9.01 1.53 -22.30
CA GLY A 200 9.93 1.85 -23.39
C GLY A 200 10.02 0.73 -24.43
N ALA A 201 10.06 -0.52 -23.99
CA ALA A 201 10.20 -1.67 -24.90
C ALA A 201 8.95 -1.86 -25.77
N LEU A 202 7.77 -1.79 -25.17
CA LEU A 202 6.49 -1.88 -25.87
C LEU A 202 6.31 -0.74 -26.87
N ALA A 203 6.74 0.48 -26.53
CA ALA A 203 6.71 1.64 -27.43
C ALA A 203 7.69 1.51 -28.61
N LEU A 204 8.79 0.75 -28.46
CA LEU A 204 9.80 0.57 -29.51
C LEU A 204 9.71 -0.79 -30.22
N LEU A 205 8.69 -1.59 -29.96
CA LEU A 205 8.65 -2.98 -30.43
C LEU A 205 8.65 -3.10 -31.96
N ASP A 206 8.08 -2.12 -32.66
CA ASP A 206 8.07 -2.05 -34.13
C ASP A 206 9.37 -1.50 -34.74
N SER A 207 10.21 -0.78 -33.97
CA SER A 207 11.45 -0.18 -34.48
C SER A 207 12.74 -0.84 -33.97
N ASP A 208 12.68 -1.52 -32.83
CA ASP A 208 13.81 -2.11 -32.08
C ASP A 208 13.39 -3.43 -31.42
N GLY A 209 12.65 -4.27 -32.18
CA GLY A 209 11.98 -5.46 -31.64
C GLY A 209 12.89 -6.41 -30.86
N LYS A 210 14.15 -6.58 -31.27
CA LYS A 210 15.10 -7.47 -30.59
C LYS A 210 15.50 -6.94 -29.21
N GLU A 211 15.90 -5.68 -29.13
CA GLU A 211 16.25 -5.00 -27.88
C GLU A 211 15.04 -4.92 -26.96
N ALA A 212 13.87 -4.56 -27.50
CA ALA A 212 12.61 -4.49 -26.79
C ALA A 212 12.20 -5.85 -26.20
N ALA A 213 12.20 -6.92 -27.00
CA ALA A 213 11.91 -8.28 -26.51
C ALA A 213 12.89 -8.70 -25.40
N THR A 214 14.18 -8.38 -25.53
CA THR A 214 15.18 -8.68 -24.50
C THR A 214 14.86 -7.98 -23.17
N VAL A 215 14.42 -6.72 -23.22
CA VAL A 215 14.01 -5.96 -22.03
C VAL A 215 12.77 -6.57 -21.39
N ILE A 216 11.76 -6.93 -22.18
CA ILE A 216 10.50 -7.54 -21.71
C ILE A 216 10.80 -8.89 -21.04
N GLU A 217 11.50 -9.80 -21.71
CA GLU A 217 11.83 -11.13 -21.15
C GLU A 217 12.64 -11.05 -19.85
N ARG A 218 13.57 -10.08 -19.76
CA ARG A 218 14.32 -9.84 -18.53
C ARG A 218 13.42 -9.35 -17.40
N ALA A 219 12.49 -8.43 -17.69
CA ALA A 219 11.52 -7.96 -16.71
C ALA A 219 10.61 -9.10 -16.23
N MET A 220 10.12 -9.96 -17.14
CA MET A 220 9.29 -11.13 -16.80
C MET A 220 10.01 -12.12 -15.89
N SER A 221 11.32 -12.25 -16.03
CA SER A 221 12.15 -13.09 -15.14
C SER A 221 12.47 -12.42 -13.79
N SER A 222 12.27 -11.11 -13.68
CA SER A 222 12.72 -10.30 -12.55
C SER A 222 11.56 -9.86 -11.64
N VAL A 223 10.48 -9.32 -12.21
CA VAL A 223 9.33 -8.76 -11.47
C VAL A 223 8.69 -9.76 -10.51
N PRO A 224 8.53 -11.06 -10.83
CA PRO A 224 7.98 -12.03 -9.90
C PRO A 224 8.71 -12.12 -8.55
N LEU A 225 10.00 -11.77 -8.48
CA LEU A 225 10.76 -11.72 -7.22
C LEU A 225 10.12 -10.74 -6.22
N SER A 226 9.73 -9.56 -6.71
CA SER A 226 9.05 -8.52 -5.95
C SER A 226 7.53 -8.68 -5.86
N MET A 227 6.95 -9.71 -6.48
CA MET A 227 5.52 -10.01 -6.32
C MET A 227 5.28 -11.07 -5.22
N LYS A 228 6.33 -11.77 -4.76
CA LYS A 228 6.23 -12.72 -3.64
C LYS A 228 5.68 -12.10 -2.35
N VAL A 229 5.83 -10.78 -2.21
CA VAL A 229 5.36 -10.01 -1.06
C VAL A 229 3.83 -10.03 -0.90
N TYR A 230 3.07 -10.24 -1.99
CA TYR A 230 1.61 -10.35 -1.90
C TYR A 230 1.16 -11.70 -1.32
N ALA A 231 2.00 -12.74 -1.41
CA ALA A 231 1.59 -14.08 -1.00
C ALA A 231 1.43 -14.22 0.54
N PRO A 232 0.51 -15.09 1.00
CA PRO A 232 -0.43 -15.87 0.19
C PRO A 232 -1.75 -15.13 -0.11
N ASP A 233 -2.17 -14.25 0.80
CA ASP A 233 -3.55 -13.72 0.83
C ASP A 233 -3.70 -12.31 0.24
N GLY A 234 -2.59 -11.64 -0.08
CA GLY A 234 -2.58 -10.27 -0.62
C GLY A 234 -2.26 -9.17 0.39
N ASN A 235 -2.00 -9.49 1.67
CA ASN A 235 -1.56 -8.47 2.65
C ASN A 235 -0.17 -7.95 2.30
N TYR A 236 -0.01 -6.62 2.30
CA TYR A 236 1.26 -5.97 1.99
C TYR A 236 2.02 -5.62 3.28
N PRO A 237 3.23 -6.18 3.51
CA PRO A 237 4.01 -6.01 4.74
C PRO A 237 4.37 -4.56 5.10
N GLU A 238 4.53 -3.70 4.10
CA GLU A 238 4.91 -2.29 4.30
C GLU A 238 3.70 -1.39 4.59
N GLY A 239 2.47 -1.93 4.56
CA GLY A 239 1.25 -1.21 4.94
C GLY A 239 0.59 -0.41 3.80
N TYR A 240 -0.30 0.50 4.19
CA TYR A 240 -1.25 1.19 3.29
C TYR A 240 -0.57 1.99 2.18
N ASN A 241 0.35 2.90 2.53
CA ASN A 241 0.95 3.81 1.55
C ASN A 241 1.90 3.09 0.57
N TYR A 242 2.76 2.20 1.07
CA TYR A 242 3.73 1.50 0.23
C TYR A 242 3.09 0.48 -0.72
N TRP A 243 1.92 -0.07 -0.36
CA TRP A 243 1.12 -0.84 -1.32
C TRP A 243 0.78 0.02 -2.54
N GLY A 244 0.36 1.27 -2.33
CA GLY A 244 0.03 2.20 -3.41
C GLY A 244 1.16 2.39 -4.41
N TYR A 245 2.39 2.56 -3.92
CA TYR A 245 3.54 2.83 -4.78
C TYR A 245 3.93 1.62 -5.65
N GLY A 246 4.29 0.49 -5.03
CA GLY A 246 4.74 -0.70 -5.77
C GLY A 246 3.64 -1.33 -6.63
N THR A 247 2.42 -1.41 -6.07
CA THR A 247 1.29 -2.04 -6.77
C THR A 247 0.83 -1.23 -7.97
N SER A 248 0.86 0.11 -7.91
CA SER A 248 0.48 0.94 -9.06
C SER A 248 1.38 0.67 -10.26
N PHE A 249 2.71 0.59 -10.09
CA PHE A 249 3.61 0.23 -11.19
C PHE A 249 3.39 -1.20 -11.67
N ASN A 250 3.14 -2.15 -10.76
CA ASN A 250 2.84 -3.53 -11.15
C ASN A 250 1.56 -3.64 -11.99
N VAL A 251 0.52 -2.88 -11.64
CA VAL A 251 -0.71 -2.76 -12.42
C VAL A 251 -0.44 -2.10 -13.78
N MET A 252 0.33 -1.01 -13.81
CA MET A 252 0.72 -0.34 -15.06
C MET A 252 1.46 -1.29 -16.01
N LEU A 253 2.37 -2.12 -15.48
CA LEU A 253 3.08 -3.14 -16.25
C LEU A 253 2.12 -4.15 -16.87
N ILE A 254 1.27 -4.76 -16.05
CA ILE A 254 0.29 -5.77 -16.49
C ILE A 254 -0.64 -5.16 -17.55
N ALA A 255 -1.21 -3.99 -17.27
CA ALA A 255 -2.12 -3.29 -18.16
C ALA A 255 -1.48 -2.99 -19.54
N ALA A 256 -0.22 -2.56 -19.57
CA ALA A 256 0.49 -2.27 -20.81
C ALA A 256 0.82 -3.55 -21.60
N LEU A 257 1.27 -4.62 -20.94
CA LEU A 257 1.52 -5.91 -21.57
C LEU A 257 0.22 -6.47 -22.19
N GLU A 258 -0.88 -6.47 -21.45
CA GLU A 258 -2.18 -6.96 -21.94
C GLU A 258 -2.68 -6.13 -23.12
N SER A 259 -2.57 -4.80 -23.04
CA SER A 259 -2.98 -3.94 -24.14
C SER A 259 -2.13 -4.18 -25.39
N ALA A 260 -0.81 -4.20 -25.26
CA ALA A 260 0.10 -4.27 -26.41
C ALA A 260 0.21 -5.67 -27.03
N LEU A 261 0.21 -6.72 -26.19
CA LEU A 261 0.55 -8.10 -26.56
C LEU A 261 -0.60 -9.10 -26.31
N GLY A 262 -1.71 -8.68 -25.71
CA GLY A 262 -2.87 -9.54 -25.45
C GLY A 262 -2.71 -10.52 -24.28
N SER A 263 -1.60 -10.45 -23.55
CA SER A 263 -1.30 -11.26 -22.37
C SER A 263 -0.47 -10.47 -21.37
N ASP A 264 -0.51 -10.84 -20.10
CA ASP A 264 0.34 -10.30 -19.04
C ASP A 264 1.50 -11.24 -18.67
N GLY A 265 1.69 -12.32 -19.43
CA GLY A 265 2.69 -13.35 -19.16
C GLY A 265 2.47 -14.09 -17.83
N GLY A 266 1.27 -14.06 -17.27
CA GLY A 266 0.90 -14.70 -16.02
C GLY A 266 1.15 -13.87 -14.76
N LEU A 267 1.55 -12.59 -14.88
CA LEU A 267 1.82 -11.74 -13.71
C LEU A 267 0.58 -11.56 -12.81
N SER A 268 -0.62 -11.41 -13.36
CA SER A 268 -1.86 -11.32 -12.57
C SER A 268 -2.19 -12.61 -11.82
N THR A 269 -1.60 -13.74 -12.20
CA THR A 269 -1.83 -15.04 -11.56
C THR A 269 -0.87 -15.32 -10.41
N VAL A 270 0.12 -14.44 -10.17
CA VAL A 270 1.02 -14.57 -9.03
C VAL A 270 0.21 -14.56 -7.73
N GLU A 271 0.52 -15.52 -6.86
CA GLU A 271 -0.19 -15.75 -5.61
C GLU A 271 -0.31 -14.46 -4.77
N GLY A 272 -1.53 -14.21 -4.28
CA GLY A 272 -1.85 -13.06 -3.45
C GLY A 272 -2.03 -11.73 -4.19
N PHE A 273 -1.59 -11.58 -5.46
CA PHE A 273 -1.67 -10.31 -6.17
C PHE A 273 -3.12 -9.82 -6.35
N MET A 274 -3.99 -10.62 -6.97
CA MET A 274 -5.40 -10.25 -7.15
C MET A 274 -6.17 -10.10 -5.82
N PRO A 275 -6.00 -11.00 -4.83
CA PRO A 275 -6.58 -10.80 -3.49
C PRO A 275 -6.16 -9.50 -2.78
N SER A 276 -5.02 -8.92 -3.14
CA SER A 276 -4.49 -7.69 -2.53
C SER A 276 -5.41 -6.48 -2.68
N ALA A 277 -6.30 -6.46 -3.67
CA ALA A 277 -7.33 -5.42 -3.79
C ALA A 277 -8.27 -5.38 -2.56
N ARG A 278 -8.63 -6.55 -2.01
CA ARG A 278 -9.47 -6.63 -0.80
C ARG A 278 -8.68 -6.24 0.46
N PHE A 279 -7.39 -6.57 0.54
CA PHE A 279 -6.54 -6.03 1.60
C PHE A 279 -6.64 -4.50 1.63
N MET A 280 -6.41 -3.83 0.51
CA MET A 280 -6.41 -2.37 0.46
C MET A 280 -7.77 -1.75 0.77
N GLN A 281 -8.85 -2.37 0.28
CA GLN A 281 -10.20 -1.92 0.60
C GLN A 281 -10.49 -1.94 2.12
N TYR A 282 -10.03 -2.97 2.83
CA TYR A 282 -10.29 -3.11 4.26
C TYR A 282 -9.32 -2.31 5.13
N MET A 283 -8.26 -1.75 4.57
CA MET A 283 -7.30 -0.94 5.33
C MET A 283 -7.84 0.45 5.69
N ALA A 284 -8.91 0.92 5.04
CA ALA A 284 -9.60 2.15 5.42
C ALA A 284 -10.68 1.86 6.46
N GLY A 285 -10.65 2.60 7.58
CA GLY A 285 -11.61 2.51 8.68
C GLY A 285 -12.90 3.31 8.45
N THR A 286 -13.87 3.11 9.34
CA THR A 286 -15.17 3.80 9.35
C THR A 286 -15.06 5.33 9.44
N THR A 287 -14.00 5.84 10.06
CA THR A 287 -13.71 7.28 10.13
C THR A 287 -13.15 7.87 8.83
N GLY A 288 -12.83 7.02 7.84
CA GLY A 288 -12.11 7.42 6.64
C GLY A 288 -10.61 7.60 6.87
N LEU A 289 -10.07 7.05 7.95
CA LEU A 289 -8.63 6.99 8.22
C LEU A 289 -8.09 5.58 7.91
N ALA A 290 -6.88 5.49 7.36
CA ALA A 290 -6.20 4.22 7.10
C ALA A 290 -5.68 3.57 8.39
N PHE A 291 -5.53 2.24 8.40
CA PHE A 291 -4.76 1.52 9.40
C PHE A 291 -3.27 1.67 9.10
N ASN A 292 -2.67 2.67 9.71
CA ASN A 292 -1.35 3.21 9.41
C ASN A 292 -0.21 2.49 10.14
N PHE A 293 -0.17 1.15 10.06
CA PHE A 293 0.96 0.39 10.59
C PHE A 293 2.21 0.49 9.71
N SER A 294 3.38 0.15 10.27
CA SER A 294 4.67 0.37 9.60
C SER A 294 4.87 1.85 9.23
N ASP A 295 5.73 2.16 8.27
CA ASP A 295 5.89 3.52 7.76
C ASP A 295 4.69 3.96 6.89
N ALA A 296 3.58 4.31 7.56
CA ALA A 296 2.36 4.78 6.92
C ALA A 296 1.78 6.03 7.60
N ARG A 297 0.99 6.79 6.83
CA ARG A 297 0.15 7.90 7.31
C ARG A 297 -1.28 7.41 7.51
N GLU A 298 -2.02 8.05 8.41
CA GLU A 298 -3.44 7.74 8.63
C GLU A 298 -4.37 8.33 7.57
N THR A 299 -3.90 9.29 6.77
CA THR A 299 -4.68 9.90 5.70
C THR A 299 -4.91 8.90 4.57
N THR A 300 -6.18 8.66 4.23
CA THR A 300 -6.55 7.89 3.03
C THR A 300 -6.36 8.72 1.77
N GLN A 301 -6.08 8.03 0.68
CA GLN A 301 -5.99 8.57 -0.68
C GLN A 301 -6.74 7.64 -1.64
N SER A 302 -7.06 8.11 -2.82
CA SER A 302 -7.52 7.27 -3.92
C SER A 302 -6.38 6.38 -4.43
N PHE A 303 -6.71 5.19 -4.91
CA PHE A 303 -5.75 4.35 -5.60
C PHE A 303 -6.22 4.07 -7.02
N PRO A 304 -5.64 4.73 -8.05
CA PRO A 304 -5.98 4.47 -9.45
C PRO A 304 -5.92 2.98 -9.85
N ALA A 305 -5.02 2.22 -9.23
CA ALA A 305 -4.90 0.77 -9.40
C ALA A 305 -6.19 -0.01 -9.04
N MET A 306 -7.02 0.49 -8.12
CA MET A 306 -8.28 -0.15 -7.72
C MET A 306 -9.30 -0.19 -8.87
N PHE A 307 -9.29 0.80 -9.76
CA PHE A 307 -10.12 0.79 -10.97
C PHE A 307 -9.72 -0.33 -11.94
N TRP A 308 -8.42 -0.58 -12.09
CA TRP A 308 -7.93 -1.74 -12.85
C TRP A 308 -8.34 -3.06 -12.18
N TYR A 309 -8.14 -3.22 -10.87
CA TYR A 309 -8.54 -4.43 -10.14
C TYR A 309 -10.04 -4.71 -10.27
N ALA A 310 -10.88 -3.70 -10.06
CA ALA A 310 -12.33 -3.79 -10.22
C ALA A 310 -12.68 -4.25 -11.63
N SER A 311 -12.07 -3.65 -12.66
CA SER A 311 -12.30 -4.05 -14.05
C SER A 311 -11.82 -5.47 -14.33
N LYS A 312 -10.68 -5.88 -13.78
CA LYS A 312 -10.08 -7.19 -14.02
C LYS A 312 -10.87 -8.32 -13.36
N LEU A 313 -11.43 -8.05 -12.18
CA LEU A 313 -12.23 -9.00 -11.40
C LEU A 313 -13.72 -8.96 -11.74
N GLY A 314 -14.19 -7.93 -12.47
CA GLY A 314 -15.62 -7.70 -12.69
C GLY A 314 -16.36 -7.38 -11.39
N ASP A 315 -15.69 -6.72 -10.44
CA ASP A 315 -16.17 -6.52 -9.07
C ASP A 315 -16.20 -5.02 -8.72
N PRO A 316 -17.32 -4.32 -8.99
CA PRO A 316 -17.45 -2.89 -8.70
C PRO A 316 -17.42 -2.57 -7.22
N SER A 317 -17.69 -3.54 -6.32
CA SER A 317 -17.67 -3.29 -4.88
C SER A 317 -16.29 -2.87 -4.37
N LEU A 318 -15.22 -3.21 -5.09
CA LEU A 318 -13.85 -2.77 -4.81
C LEU A 318 -13.69 -1.25 -4.84
N LEU A 319 -14.53 -0.55 -5.60
CA LEU A 319 -14.50 0.90 -5.78
C LEU A 319 -15.26 1.67 -4.70
N TRP A 320 -15.78 1.02 -3.67
CA TRP A 320 -16.56 1.71 -2.64
C TRP A 320 -15.80 2.85 -1.95
N ASN A 321 -14.55 2.61 -1.54
CA ASN A 321 -13.72 3.65 -0.93
C ASN A 321 -13.36 4.76 -1.94
N GLU A 322 -13.09 4.38 -3.19
CA GLU A 322 -12.78 5.32 -4.28
C GLU A 322 -13.99 6.23 -4.58
N LYS A 323 -15.20 5.67 -4.60
CA LYS A 323 -16.46 6.42 -4.73
C LYS A 323 -16.61 7.44 -3.61
N ILE A 324 -16.43 7.03 -2.36
CA ILE A 324 -16.49 7.95 -1.21
C ILE A 324 -15.45 9.06 -1.36
N PHE A 325 -14.24 8.72 -1.76
CA PHE A 325 -13.18 9.71 -1.95
C PHE A 325 -13.52 10.70 -3.08
N LEU A 326 -14.03 10.24 -4.22
CA LEU A 326 -14.32 11.10 -5.39
C LEU A 326 -15.61 11.92 -5.27
N THR A 327 -16.54 11.52 -4.39
CA THR A 327 -17.79 12.25 -4.14
C THR A 327 -17.64 13.40 -3.15
N ARG A 328 -16.55 13.44 -2.39
CA ARG A 328 -16.27 14.53 -1.45
C ARG A 328 -16.04 15.86 -2.17
N GLU A 329 -16.49 16.96 -1.57
CA GLU A 329 -16.23 18.29 -2.11
C GLU A 329 -14.78 18.73 -1.92
N ASP A 330 -14.16 18.30 -0.81
CA ASP A 330 -12.78 18.61 -0.39
C ASP A 330 -11.72 17.66 -0.96
N THR A 331 -12.10 16.84 -1.95
CA THR A 331 -11.20 15.90 -2.61
C THR A 331 -10.03 16.63 -3.25
N HIS A 332 -8.83 16.26 -2.83
CA HIS A 332 -7.57 16.68 -3.42
C HIS A 332 -6.71 15.46 -3.64
N PHE A 333 -6.14 15.34 -4.83
CA PHE A 333 -5.20 14.28 -5.15
C PHE A 333 -3.81 14.68 -4.64
N THR A 334 -3.12 13.75 -4.01
CA THR A 334 -1.71 13.88 -3.68
C THR A 334 -0.86 13.84 -4.94
N ALA A 335 0.37 14.35 -4.87
CA ALA A 335 1.33 14.24 -5.97
C ALA A 335 1.60 12.79 -6.41
N GLU A 336 1.38 11.80 -5.52
CA GLU A 336 1.51 10.39 -5.88
C GLU A 336 0.35 9.91 -6.77
N GLU A 337 -0.89 10.26 -6.43
CA GLU A 337 -2.10 9.96 -7.20
C GLU A 337 -2.12 10.69 -8.54
N GLU A 338 -1.73 11.96 -8.54
CA GLU A 338 -1.79 12.82 -9.72
C GLU A 338 -1.00 12.25 -10.91
N ARG A 339 0.06 11.48 -10.66
CA ARG A 339 0.86 10.81 -11.71
C ARG A 339 0.07 9.77 -12.51
N PHE A 340 -1.02 9.24 -11.97
CA PHE A 340 -1.73 8.08 -12.52
C PHE A 340 -3.23 8.34 -12.75
N LEU A 341 -3.71 9.58 -12.66
CA LEU A 341 -5.14 9.89 -12.81
C LEU A 341 -5.78 9.40 -14.12
N PRO A 342 -5.10 9.42 -15.28
CA PRO A 342 -5.70 8.86 -16.50
C PRO A 342 -6.12 7.38 -16.37
N ILE A 343 -5.49 6.61 -15.48
CA ILE A 343 -5.87 5.22 -15.19
C ILE A 343 -7.27 5.11 -14.58
N ILE A 344 -7.66 6.08 -13.73
CA ILE A 344 -9.01 6.14 -13.19
C ILE A 344 -10.02 6.25 -14.34
N LEU A 345 -9.76 7.08 -15.36
CA LEU A 345 -10.69 7.25 -16.47
C LEU A 345 -10.70 6.06 -17.43
N ILE A 346 -9.54 5.47 -17.73
CA ILE A 346 -9.42 4.31 -18.63
C ILE A 346 -10.23 3.12 -18.11
N TYR A 347 -10.13 2.82 -16.80
CA TYR A 347 -10.82 1.67 -16.22
C TYR A 347 -12.15 2.04 -15.54
N GLY A 348 -12.25 3.22 -14.94
CA GLY A 348 -13.47 3.72 -14.30
C GLY A 348 -14.60 4.01 -15.27
N SER A 349 -14.30 4.35 -16.54
CA SER A 349 -15.31 4.47 -17.60
C SER A 349 -16.07 3.18 -17.92
N ARG A 350 -15.69 2.05 -17.32
CA ARG A 350 -16.38 0.75 -17.42
C ARG A 350 -17.48 0.58 -16.36
N PHE A 351 -17.60 1.52 -15.43
CA PHE A 351 -18.50 1.43 -14.28
C PHE A 351 -19.43 2.63 -14.20
N ASP A 352 -20.69 2.39 -13.85
CA ASP A 352 -21.54 3.42 -13.29
C ASP A 352 -21.29 3.48 -11.77
N MET A 353 -20.75 4.61 -11.31
CA MET A 353 -20.45 4.80 -9.88
C MET A 353 -21.72 4.78 -9.02
N LYS A 354 -22.90 5.02 -9.58
CA LYS A 354 -24.18 4.89 -8.87
C LYS A 354 -24.48 3.43 -8.51
N GLU A 355 -24.02 2.48 -9.33
CA GLU A 355 -24.23 1.04 -9.14
C GLU A 355 -23.19 0.37 -8.22
N VAL A 356 -22.13 1.09 -7.85
CA VAL A 356 -21.14 0.60 -6.88
C VAL A 356 -21.78 0.45 -5.50
N THR A 357 -21.83 -0.80 -5.01
CA THR A 357 -22.38 -1.18 -3.70
C THR A 357 -21.28 -1.47 -2.67
N PRO A 358 -21.55 -1.28 -1.36
CA PRO A 358 -20.57 -1.61 -0.33
C PRO A 358 -20.31 -3.13 -0.26
N PRO A 359 -19.11 -3.55 0.16
CA PRO A 359 -18.82 -4.97 0.41
C PRO A 359 -19.70 -5.59 1.50
N VAL A 360 -19.97 -6.89 1.40
CA VAL A 360 -20.83 -7.61 2.35
C VAL A 360 -20.08 -8.27 3.51
N SER A 361 -18.82 -8.68 3.29
CA SER A 361 -18.04 -9.31 4.37
C SER A 361 -17.68 -8.27 5.41
N LYS A 362 -17.67 -8.69 6.68
CA LYS A 362 -17.32 -7.84 7.83
C LYS A 362 -15.86 -7.99 8.26
N ILE A 363 -15.15 -8.93 7.66
CA ILE A 363 -13.77 -9.26 8.04
C ILE A 363 -12.96 -9.73 6.84
N TRP A 364 -11.70 -9.32 6.83
CA TRP A 364 -10.66 -9.79 5.92
C TRP A 364 -9.42 -10.15 6.73
N THR A 365 -8.75 -11.25 6.38
CA THR A 365 -7.52 -11.69 7.07
C THR A 365 -6.46 -12.13 6.08
N GLY A 366 -5.21 -11.76 6.34
CA GLY A 366 -4.06 -12.21 5.56
C GLY A 366 -2.93 -12.74 6.45
N HIS A 367 -2.25 -13.79 6.00
CA HIS A 367 -1.26 -14.56 6.76
C HIS A 367 0.18 -14.41 6.23
N GLY A 368 0.44 -13.44 5.34
CA GLY A 368 1.79 -13.16 4.83
C GLY A 368 2.79 -12.72 5.92
N LYS A 369 3.97 -12.21 5.52
CA LYS A 369 5.07 -11.84 6.45
C LYS A 369 4.65 -10.93 7.60
N VAL A 370 3.65 -10.06 7.37
CA VAL A 370 2.98 -9.26 8.38
C VAL A 370 1.49 -9.60 8.36
N PRO A 371 1.06 -10.60 9.14
CA PRO A 371 -0.35 -10.99 9.19
C PRO A 371 -1.21 -9.85 9.71
N VAL A 372 -2.41 -9.70 9.16
CA VAL A 372 -3.40 -8.73 9.65
C VAL A 372 -4.80 -9.31 9.64
N ALA A 373 -5.64 -8.83 10.55
CA ALA A 373 -7.07 -9.04 10.52
C ALA A 373 -7.77 -7.68 10.56
N LEU A 374 -8.66 -7.44 9.60
CA LEU A 374 -9.30 -6.16 9.35
C LEU A 374 -10.81 -6.39 9.44
N ILE A 375 -11.43 -5.79 10.45
CA ILE A 375 -12.86 -5.92 10.74
C ILE A 375 -13.51 -4.57 10.43
N ARG A 376 -14.58 -4.62 9.64
CA ARG A 376 -15.39 -3.45 9.30
C ARG A 376 -16.86 -3.86 9.25
N THR A 377 -17.68 -3.28 10.10
CA THR A 377 -19.11 -3.67 10.24
C THR A 377 -20.09 -2.71 9.56
N GLY A 378 -19.63 -1.51 9.22
CA GLY A 378 -20.37 -0.51 8.44
C GLY A 378 -19.46 0.11 7.39
N TRP A 379 -20.03 0.48 6.24
CA TRP A 379 -19.28 1.01 5.10
C TRP A 379 -19.48 2.51 4.88
N ASP A 380 -20.57 3.06 5.39
CA ASP A 380 -20.81 4.50 5.41
C ASP A 380 -19.93 5.20 6.46
N LYS A 381 -19.66 6.48 6.22
CA LYS A 381 -18.75 7.27 7.06
C LYS A 381 -19.32 7.39 8.48
N GLY A 382 -18.54 6.93 9.44
CA GLY A 382 -18.86 6.98 10.87
C GLY A 382 -19.82 5.89 11.36
N GLU A 383 -20.31 5.02 10.48
CA GLU A 383 -21.22 3.94 10.84
C GLU A 383 -20.49 2.65 11.23
N GLY A 384 -21.02 1.96 12.25
CA GLY A 384 -20.50 0.70 12.72
C GLY A 384 -19.17 0.81 13.47
N PHE A 385 -18.35 -0.23 13.31
CA PHE A 385 -17.09 -0.46 14.00
C PHE A 385 -15.99 -0.81 13.01
N TYR A 386 -14.78 -0.35 13.31
CA TYR A 386 -13.55 -0.77 12.65
C TYR A 386 -12.55 -1.33 13.66
N VAL A 387 -11.90 -2.45 13.33
CA VAL A 387 -10.78 -3.01 14.08
C VAL A 387 -9.70 -3.41 13.10
N GLY A 388 -8.51 -2.83 13.23
CA GLY A 388 -7.31 -3.33 12.56
C GLY A 388 -6.44 -4.07 13.57
N ILE A 389 -6.02 -5.29 13.27
CA ILE A 389 -5.16 -6.11 14.13
C ILE A 389 -3.91 -6.47 13.34
N LYS A 390 -2.73 -6.24 13.92
CA LYS A 390 -1.44 -6.49 13.27
C LYS A 390 -0.59 -7.51 14.03
N GLY A 391 -0.10 -8.49 13.29
CA GLY A 391 0.98 -9.38 13.71
C GLY A 391 2.32 -9.02 13.05
N GLY A 392 3.11 -10.04 12.76
CA GLY A 392 4.33 -9.92 11.95
C GLY A 392 5.58 -9.70 12.77
N THR A 393 6.53 -8.94 12.21
CA THR A 393 7.89 -8.80 12.74
C THR A 393 8.45 -7.42 12.43
N ALA A 394 9.26 -6.87 13.33
CA ALA A 394 10.03 -5.65 13.10
C ALA A 394 11.14 -5.83 12.06
N SER A 395 11.47 -7.08 11.70
CA SER A 395 12.43 -7.41 10.61
C SER A 395 11.84 -7.27 9.19
N ALA A 396 10.58 -6.90 9.05
CA ALA A 396 10.01 -6.57 7.75
C ALA A 396 10.48 -5.17 7.31
N ASN A 397 10.60 -4.95 5.99
CA ASN A 397 10.95 -3.63 5.46
C ASN A 397 9.93 -2.60 5.97
N HIS A 398 10.42 -1.43 6.38
CA HIS A 398 9.60 -0.32 6.88
C HIS A 398 8.78 -0.59 8.15
N ALA A 399 8.94 -1.76 8.79
CA ALA A 399 8.21 -2.08 10.00
C ALA A 399 8.70 -1.29 11.22
N HIS A 400 7.80 -1.19 12.20
CA HIS A 400 8.07 -0.74 13.57
C HIS A 400 8.07 -1.95 14.52
N MET A 401 8.38 -1.73 15.81
CA MET A 401 8.14 -2.73 16.86
C MET A 401 6.67 -2.69 17.33
N ASP A 402 5.76 -2.85 16.39
CA ASP A 402 4.30 -2.71 16.56
C ASP A 402 3.57 -4.05 16.44
N ALA A 403 4.28 -5.18 16.46
CA ALA A 403 3.66 -6.49 16.36
C ALA A 403 2.75 -6.76 17.58
N GLY A 404 1.54 -7.28 17.32
CA GLY A 404 0.48 -7.46 18.31
C GLY A 404 -0.38 -6.22 18.55
N SER A 405 -0.18 -5.14 17.79
CA SER A 405 -0.98 -3.92 17.91
C SER A 405 -2.38 -4.06 17.32
N PHE A 406 -3.26 -3.15 17.72
CA PHE A 406 -4.59 -2.99 17.15
C PHE A 406 -4.97 -1.52 17.04
N VAL A 407 -5.92 -1.17 16.17
CA VAL A 407 -6.63 0.11 16.18
C VAL A 407 -8.12 -0.16 16.33
N PHE A 408 -8.86 0.80 16.89
CA PHE A 408 -10.29 0.65 17.15
C PHE A 408 -11.07 1.92 16.85
N GLU A 409 -12.16 1.78 16.12
CA GLU A 409 -13.12 2.84 15.85
C GLU A 409 -14.54 2.39 16.17
N ALA A 410 -15.30 3.32 16.73
CA ALA A 410 -16.72 3.18 17.00
C ALA A 410 -17.36 4.56 17.09
N LEU A 411 -18.65 4.65 16.75
CA LEU A 411 -19.39 5.93 16.74
C LEU A 411 -18.68 6.98 15.87
N GLY A 412 -18.01 6.57 14.79
CA GLY A 412 -17.24 7.48 13.93
C GLY A 412 -16.06 8.18 14.59
N VAL A 413 -15.51 7.62 15.67
CA VAL A 413 -14.30 8.12 16.34
C VAL A 413 -13.25 7.01 16.39
N ARG A 414 -11.98 7.35 16.11
CA ARG A 414 -10.83 6.48 16.34
C ARG A 414 -10.35 6.61 17.80
N TRP A 415 -10.59 5.56 18.58
CA TRP A 415 -10.35 5.51 20.03
C TRP A 415 -8.97 4.95 20.38
N ALA A 416 -8.58 3.86 19.73
CA ALA A 416 -7.23 3.32 19.78
C ALA A 416 -6.55 3.60 18.44
N GLN A 417 -5.43 4.32 18.47
CA GLN A 417 -4.75 4.81 17.26
C GLN A 417 -3.29 4.34 17.20
N ASP A 418 -2.67 4.49 16.04
CA ASP A 418 -1.22 4.40 15.87
C ASP A 418 -0.66 5.79 15.51
N LEU A 419 0.53 6.13 15.99
CA LEU A 419 1.16 7.43 15.72
C LEU A 419 1.73 7.51 14.30
N GLY A 420 1.92 6.37 13.63
CA GLY A 420 2.40 6.28 12.25
C GLY A 420 3.88 6.68 12.09
N MET A 421 4.26 6.94 10.85
CA MET A 421 5.65 7.22 10.50
C MET A 421 6.17 8.58 10.99
N GLN A 422 7.49 8.75 10.95
CA GLN A 422 8.15 10.05 10.98
C GLN A 422 8.90 10.28 9.65
N GLU A 423 8.93 11.53 9.18
CA GLU A 423 9.62 11.89 7.93
C GLU A 423 11.11 11.51 7.98
N TYR A 424 11.56 10.68 7.03
CA TYR A 424 12.95 10.20 7.03
C TYR A 424 13.97 11.32 6.95
N TYR A 425 13.71 12.36 6.16
CA TYR A 425 14.61 13.50 6.03
C TYR A 425 14.85 14.18 7.39
N SER A 426 13.82 14.27 8.25
CA SER A 426 13.98 14.86 9.58
C SER A 426 14.96 14.08 10.46
N LEU A 427 14.95 12.75 10.36
CA LEU A 427 15.83 11.87 11.13
C LEU A 427 17.23 11.79 10.53
N GLU A 428 17.33 11.65 9.21
CA GLU A 428 18.59 11.55 8.47
C GLU A 428 19.42 12.83 8.59
N LYS A 429 18.77 14.00 8.57
CA LYS A 429 19.42 15.30 8.79
C LYS A 429 20.08 15.41 10.17
N GLU A 430 19.48 14.82 11.19
CA GLU A 430 20.01 14.76 12.55
C GLU A 430 21.00 13.59 12.75
N GLY A 431 21.35 12.86 11.69
CA GLY A 431 22.35 11.79 11.72
C GLY A 431 21.86 10.46 12.31
N VAL A 432 20.55 10.28 12.46
CA VAL A 432 19.97 9.02 12.95
C VAL A 432 20.26 7.88 11.97
N ARG A 433 20.82 6.78 12.46
CA ARG A 433 21.08 5.55 11.67
C ARG A 433 19.80 4.75 11.43
N LEU A 434 18.87 5.36 10.71
CA LEU A 434 17.50 4.89 10.47
C LEU A 434 17.40 3.48 9.89
N TRP A 435 18.39 3.10 9.08
CA TRP A 435 18.42 1.85 8.33
C TRP A 435 19.20 0.73 9.06
N ASN A 436 19.69 0.99 10.28
CA ASN A 436 20.27 -0.04 11.14
C ASN A 436 19.16 -0.81 11.85
N GLY A 437 18.67 -1.88 11.22
CA GLY A 437 17.63 -2.76 11.75
C GLY A 437 18.12 -3.84 12.73
N ASN A 438 19.35 -3.77 13.25
CA ASN A 438 19.82 -4.72 14.26
C ASN A 438 19.05 -4.54 15.60
N GLN A 439 19.11 -5.53 16.50
CA GLN A 439 18.38 -5.50 17.78
C GLN A 439 18.62 -4.21 18.59
N ASP A 440 19.87 -3.76 18.64
CA ASP A 440 20.29 -2.55 19.34
C ASP A 440 20.51 -1.36 18.40
N GLY A 441 19.90 -1.40 17.21
CA GLY A 441 20.00 -0.34 16.22
C GLY A 441 19.29 0.93 16.68
N GLN A 442 19.92 2.10 16.40
CA GLN A 442 19.35 3.42 16.72
C GLN A 442 17.97 3.67 16.09
N ARG A 443 17.61 2.93 15.02
CA ARG A 443 16.25 2.93 14.47
C ARG A 443 15.18 2.75 15.56
N TRP A 444 15.46 1.90 16.54
CA TRP A 444 14.52 1.57 17.61
C TRP A 444 14.58 2.54 18.80
N ASP A 445 15.41 3.58 18.73
CA ASP A 445 15.38 4.71 19.67
C ASP A 445 14.44 5.82 19.20
N VAL A 446 14.10 5.83 17.90
CA VAL A 446 13.07 6.73 17.35
C VAL A 446 11.75 6.45 18.06
N PHE A 447 11.15 7.49 18.63
CA PHE A 447 10.03 7.37 19.55
C PHE A 447 8.88 6.57 18.95
N ARG A 448 8.48 6.86 17.70
CA ARG A 448 7.36 6.21 17.01
C ARG A 448 7.64 4.78 16.55
N TYR A 449 8.88 4.30 16.58
CA TYR A 449 9.26 3.03 15.92
C TYR A 449 9.45 1.86 16.89
N ASN A 450 9.30 2.11 18.19
CA ASN A 450 9.50 1.13 19.25
C ASN A 450 8.17 0.74 19.93
N ASN A 451 8.14 -0.41 20.60
CA ASN A 451 6.92 -0.99 21.19
C ASN A 451 6.32 -0.22 22.36
N PHE A 452 7.03 0.75 22.95
CA PHE A 452 6.54 1.49 24.10
C PHE A 452 5.36 2.41 23.75
N VAL A 453 5.17 2.70 22.46
CA VAL A 453 4.18 3.66 21.96
C VAL A 453 3.22 3.08 20.92
N HIS A 454 3.05 1.76 20.90
CA HIS A 454 2.01 1.09 20.13
C HIS A 454 1.01 0.40 21.07
N ASN A 455 -0.15 0.01 20.53
CA ASN A 455 -1.21 -0.69 21.25
C ASN A 455 -0.86 -2.17 21.53
N THR A 456 0.30 -2.42 22.12
CA THR A 456 0.92 -3.74 22.32
C THR A 456 1.36 -3.95 23.77
N LEU A 457 2.01 -5.08 24.06
CA LEU A 457 2.58 -5.37 25.38
C LEU A 457 4.07 -4.99 25.44
N THR A 458 4.50 -4.53 26.61
CA THR A 458 5.92 -4.36 26.95
C THR A 458 6.25 -5.20 28.18
N VAL A 459 7.34 -5.95 28.14
CA VAL A 459 7.77 -6.81 29.25
C VAL A 459 9.08 -6.30 29.82
N ASN A 460 9.15 -6.10 31.14
CA ASN A 460 10.33 -5.63 31.87
C ASN A 460 10.92 -4.30 31.36
N GLY A 461 10.11 -3.47 30.68
CA GLY A 461 10.60 -2.24 30.05
C GLY A 461 11.53 -2.47 28.86
N GLU A 462 11.54 -3.68 28.29
CA GLU A 462 12.43 -4.06 27.20
C GLU A 462 11.78 -3.86 25.82
N LYS A 463 12.64 -3.62 24.81
CA LYS A 463 12.23 -3.59 23.42
C LYS A 463 11.85 -4.99 22.95
N HIS A 464 10.92 -5.09 21.99
CA HIS A 464 10.62 -6.35 21.33
C HIS A 464 11.87 -6.94 20.65
N GLN A 465 11.94 -8.28 20.58
CA GLN A 465 12.93 -8.96 19.77
C GLN A 465 12.66 -8.65 18.28
N VAL A 466 13.64 -8.06 17.59
CA VAL A 466 13.48 -7.62 16.19
C VAL A 466 13.14 -8.79 15.26
N LYS A 467 13.71 -9.96 15.52
CA LYS A 467 13.45 -11.20 14.78
C LYS A 467 12.22 -11.98 15.27
N GLY A 468 11.56 -11.50 16.33
CA GLY A 468 10.30 -12.08 16.80
C GLY A 468 9.23 -11.97 15.71
N THR A 469 8.41 -13.02 15.61
CA THR A 469 7.29 -13.15 14.67
C THR A 469 5.98 -13.39 15.41
N VAL A 470 4.93 -12.69 15.00
CA VAL A 470 3.59 -12.77 15.59
C VAL A 470 2.60 -13.28 14.55
N PRO A 471 2.40 -14.60 14.43
CA PRO A 471 1.40 -15.18 13.54
C PRO A 471 -0.02 -15.01 14.08
N ILE A 472 -1.01 -15.01 13.18
CA ILE A 472 -2.42 -15.22 13.53
C ILE A 472 -2.62 -16.72 13.82
N LEU A 473 -3.16 -17.04 15.00
CA LEU A 473 -3.48 -18.39 15.44
C LEU A 473 -4.90 -18.81 15.02
N ALA A 474 -5.85 -17.89 15.10
CA ALA A 474 -7.24 -18.13 14.71
C ALA A 474 -7.95 -16.82 14.33
N THR A 475 -8.90 -16.93 13.40
CA THR A 475 -9.82 -15.85 13.01
C THR A 475 -11.24 -16.19 13.48
N TYR A 476 -11.91 -15.21 14.07
CA TYR A 476 -13.29 -15.35 14.56
C TYR A 476 -14.27 -14.68 13.62
N THR A 477 -15.27 -15.44 13.16
CA THR A 477 -16.31 -14.98 12.21
C THR A 477 -17.72 -15.42 12.59
N LYS A 478 -17.90 -16.09 13.73
CA LYS A 478 -19.15 -16.73 14.18
C LYS A 478 -19.46 -16.37 15.63
N ASP A 479 -20.62 -16.80 16.13
CA ASP A 479 -21.04 -16.63 17.53
C ASP A 479 -21.04 -15.17 18.01
N ALA A 480 -21.35 -14.26 17.08
CA ALA A 480 -21.29 -12.82 17.29
C ALA A 480 -19.89 -12.34 17.75
N ARG A 481 -18.83 -12.96 17.23
CA ARG A 481 -17.42 -12.60 17.47
C ARG A 481 -16.73 -12.36 16.13
N LEU A 482 -16.14 -11.18 15.97
CA LEU A 482 -15.32 -10.79 14.83
C LEU A 482 -13.92 -10.39 15.32
N GLY A 483 -12.86 -11.04 14.86
CA GLY A 483 -11.52 -10.73 15.36
C GLY A 483 -10.47 -11.79 15.06
N ALA A 484 -9.35 -11.73 15.77
CA ALA A 484 -8.27 -12.70 15.64
C ALA A 484 -7.53 -12.94 16.97
N SER A 485 -6.83 -14.07 17.04
CA SER A 485 -5.85 -14.36 18.10
C SER A 485 -4.45 -14.45 17.51
N LEU A 486 -3.44 -14.05 18.29
CA LEU A 486 -2.04 -13.89 17.90
C LEU A 486 -1.12 -14.64 18.87
N ASP A 487 -0.02 -15.20 18.37
CA ASP A 487 1.09 -15.68 19.21
C ASP A 487 2.16 -14.59 19.32
N MET A 488 2.28 -13.97 20.49
CA MET A 488 3.25 -12.90 20.75
C MET A 488 4.52 -13.39 21.43
N THR A 489 4.63 -14.69 21.71
CA THR A 489 5.67 -15.26 22.59
C THR A 489 7.09 -14.87 22.16
N SER A 490 7.35 -14.92 20.85
CA SER A 490 8.68 -14.68 20.28
C SER A 490 9.20 -13.25 20.48
N LEU A 491 8.32 -12.27 20.76
CA LEU A 491 8.69 -10.88 20.99
C LEU A 491 9.44 -10.67 22.30
N PHE A 492 9.23 -11.55 23.28
CA PHE A 492 9.66 -11.34 24.67
C PHE A 492 10.87 -12.18 25.07
N GLY A 493 11.52 -12.85 24.10
CA GLY A 493 12.74 -13.64 24.33
C GLY A 493 12.57 -14.63 25.47
N GLY A 494 13.48 -14.58 26.46
CA GLY A 494 13.45 -15.44 27.64
C GLY A 494 12.57 -14.95 28.79
N SER A 495 11.90 -13.80 28.68
CA SER A 495 11.12 -13.20 29.76
C SER A 495 9.76 -13.89 29.94
N LEU A 496 9.09 -14.24 28.84
CA LEU A 496 7.83 -14.99 28.86
C LEU A 496 8.00 -16.35 28.19
N LYS A 497 7.44 -17.39 28.82
CA LYS A 497 7.34 -18.74 28.24
C LYS A 497 6.24 -18.83 27.19
N LYS A 498 5.18 -18.04 27.35
CA LYS A 498 4.05 -17.96 26.42
C LYS A 498 3.41 -16.58 26.53
N ALA A 499 3.04 -16.01 25.39
CA ALA A 499 2.20 -14.82 25.33
C ALA A 499 1.27 -14.93 24.12
N THR A 500 -0.04 -14.87 24.36
CA THR A 500 -1.04 -14.84 23.27
C THR A 500 -2.00 -13.69 23.49
N ARG A 501 -2.38 -13.02 22.41
CA ARG A 501 -3.34 -11.93 22.41
C ARG A 501 -4.57 -12.29 21.62
N GLU A 502 -5.74 -12.00 22.14
CA GLU A 502 -7.01 -12.09 21.44
C GLU A 502 -7.63 -10.69 21.32
N VAL A 503 -7.98 -10.25 20.12
CA VAL A 503 -8.67 -8.98 19.87
C VAL A 503 -9.96 -9.27 19.14
N VAL A 504 -11.10 -9.03 19.80
CA VAL A 504 -12.42 -9.47 19.31
C VAL A 504 -13.48 -8.41 19.52
N LEU A 505 -14.16 -8.01 18.45
CA LEU A 505 -15.41 -7.27 18.50
C LEU A 505 -16.53 -8.24 18.89
N VAL A 506 -17.13 -8.02 20.06
CA VAL A 506 -18.15 -8.88 20.63
C VAL A 506 -19.52 -8.26 20.41
N LYS A 507 -20.41 -9.02 19.76
CA LYS A 507 -21.81 -8.68 19.47
C LYS A 507 -22.01 -7.34 18.77
N GLU A 508 -20.98 -6.82 18.09
CA GLU A 508 -20.96 -5.47 17.53
C GLU A 508 -21.36 -4.42 18.58
N ARG A 509 -20.82 -4.57 19.80
CA ARG A 509 -21.08 -3.67 20.94
C ARG A 509 -19.82 -3.11 21.56
N TYR A 510 -18.80 -3.95 21.73
CA TYR A 510 -17.55 -3.54 22.38
C TYR A 510 -16.38 -4.36 21.85
N LEU A 511 -15.18 -3.78 21.91
CA LEU A 511 -13.94 -4.51 21.65
C LEU A 511 -13.44 -5.15 22.94
N GLN A 512 -13.03 -6.41 22.88
CA GLN A 512 -12.35 -7.11 23.96
C GLN A 512 -10.92 -7.43 23.54
N VAL A 513 -9.96 -7.07 24.37
CA VAL A 513 -8.55 -7.45 24.25
C VAL A 513 -8.21 -8.37 25.41
N THR A 514 -7.79 -9.60 25.14
CA THR A 514 -7.42 -10.59 26.15
C THR A 514 -6.01 -11.10 25.89
N ASP A 515 -5.11 -10.79 26.81
CA ASP A 515 -3.73 -11.28 26.81
C ASP A 515 -3.58 -12.40 27.83
N GLN A 516 -3.07 -13.55 27.39
CA GLN A 516 -2.66 -14.64 28.27
C GLN A 516 -1.15 -14.72 28.25
N VAL A 517 -0.52 -14.42 29.39
CA VAL A 517 0.94 -14.40 29.54
C VAL A 517 1.38 -15.43 30.57
N GLN A 518 2.55 -16.01 30.36
CA GLN A 518 3.20 -16.89 31.32
C GLN A 518 4.65 -16.45 31.48
N ALA A 519 5.02 -16.02 32.69
CA ALA A 519 6.42 -15.71 32.99
C ALA A 519 7.28 -16.96 32.83
N ALA A 520 8.51 -16.78 32.35
CA ALA A 520 9.48 -17.86 32.25
C ALA A 520 10.06 -18.21 33.64
N GLY A 521 11.37 -18.47 33.73
CA GLY A 521 12.02 -18.84 34.99
C GLY A 521 12.13 -17.71 36.03
N LYS A 522 11.91 -16.46 35.62
CA LYS A 522 11.97 -15.26 36.48
C LYS A 522 10.62 -14.53 36.48
N PRO A 523 10.29 -13.75 37.52
CA PRO A 523 9.14 -12.85 37.47
C PRO A 523 9.26 -11.87 36.31
N ALA A 524 8.12 -11.43 35.78
CA ALA A 524 8.06 -10.47 34.69
C ALA A 524 7.03 -9.38 35.02
N SER A 525 7.36 -8.12 34.74
CA SER A 525 6.39 -7.02 34.78
C SER A 525 5.86 -6.80 33.36
N VAL A 526 4.56 -6.92 33.17
CA VAL A 526 3.89 -6.85 31.86
C VAL A 526 3.06 -5.57 31.81
N ARG A 527 3.46 -4.63 30.95
CA ARG A 527 2.72 -3.41 30.66
C ARG A 527 1.76 -3.63 29.51
N TRP A 528 0.50 -3.29 29.72
CA TRP A 528 -0.49 -3.12 28.66
C TRP A 528 -0.57 -1.65 28.27
N THR A 529 -0.54 -1.35 26.98
CA THR A 529 -0.52 0.02 26.45
C THR A 529 -1.61 0.23 25.41
N MET A 530 -2.27 1.38 25.45
CA MET A 530 -3.11 1.91 24.37
C MET A 530 -2.87 3.41 24.16
N VAL A 531 -2.56 3.81 22.93
CA VAL A 531 -2.43 5.17 22.46
C VAL A 531 -3.79 5.72 22.06
N THR A 532 -4.07 6.95 22.46
CA THR A 532 -5.30 7.66 22.10
C THR A 532 -5.07 9.18 21.98
N SER A 533 -5.87 9.83 21.15
CA SER A 533 -6.03 11.29 21.12
C SER A 533 -7.30 11.78 21.82
N ALA A 534 -8.05 10.87 22.45
CA ALA A 534 -9.18 11.25 23.30
C ALA A 534 -8.67 11.79 24.64
N THR A 535 -9.49 12.61 25.29
CA THR A 535 -9.22 13.10 26.64
C THR A 535 -9.56 12.01 27.66
N PRO A 536 -8.58 11.48 28.41
CA PRO A 536 -8.83 10.46 29.43
C PRO A 536 -9.30 11.08 30.75
N LYS A 537 -10.22 10.38 31.43
CA LYS A 537 -10.67 10.67 32.78
C LYS A 537 -10.85 9.36 33.54
N LEU A 538 -10.09 9.19 34.62
CA LEU A 538 -10.24 8.02 35.49
C LEU A 538 -11.57 8.16 36.26
N LEU A 539 -12.47 7.20 36.09
CA LEU A 539 -13.75 7.16 36.83
C LEU A 539 -13.58 6.37 38.13
N ASP A 540 -12.85 5.27 38.05
CA ASP A 540 -12.45 4.40 39.16
C ASP A 540 -11.12 3.69 38.76
N PRO A 541 -10.46 2.94 39.66
CA PRO A 541 -9.17 2.31 39.33
C PRO A 541 -9.17 1.41 38.09
N HIS A 542 -10.31 0.81 37.74
CA HIS A 542 -10.47 -0.15 36.64
C HIS A 542 -11.16 0.44 35.41
N THR A 543 -11.74 1.63 35.50
CA THR A 543 -12.50 2.26 34.41
C THR A 543 -11.94 3.64 34.05
N MET A 544 -11.48 3.78 32.81
CA MET A 544 -11.09 5.04 32.19
C MET A 544 -12.16 5.47 31.19
N GLU A 545 -12.70 6.67 31.34
CA GLU A 545 -13.55 7.30 30.31
C GLU A 545 -12.69 8.09 29.33
N LEU A 546 -12.93 7.89 28.05
CA LEU A 546 -12.35 8.64 26.96
C LEU A 546 -13.41 9.52 26.33
N THR A 547 -13.11 10.82 26.17
CA THR A 547 -13.99 11.78 25.49
C THR A 547 -13.30 12.32 24.24
N LYS A 548 -13.99 12.28 23.10
CA LYS A 548 -13.52 12.85 21.83
C LYS A 548 -14.72 13.18 20.94
N GLU A 549 -14.72 14.38 20.33
CA GLU A 549 -15.77 14.82 19.40
C GLU A 549 -17.19 14.72 20.00
N GLY A 550 -17.34 15.05 21.28
CA GLY A 550 -18.61 14.98 22.01
C GLY A 550 -19.09 13.56 22.34
N LYS A 551 -18.36 12.53 21.92
CA LYS A 551 -18.68 11.11 22.17
C LYS A 551 -17.82 10.58 23.31
N LYS A 552 -18.25 9.45 23.88
CA LYS A 552 -17.57 8.79 25.00
C LYS A 552 -17.34 7.31 24.75
N LEU A 553 -16.27 6.79 25.34
CA LEU A 553 -15.95 5.37 25.40
C LEU A 553 -15.34 5.02 26.76
N HIS A 554 -15.76 3.90 27.34
CA HIS A 554 -15.15 3.37 28.57
C HIS A 554 -14.13 2.28 28.23
N VAL A 555 -12.92 2.42 28.75
CA VAL A 555 -11.89 1.38 28.78
C VAL A 555 -11.93 0.75 30.16
N ILE A 556 -12.18 -0.55 30.25
CA ILE A 556 -12.46 -1.27 31.50
C ILE A 556 -11.48 -2.43 31.65
N ILE A 557 -10.77 -2.50 32.77
CA ILE A 557 -9.97 -3.67 33.18
C ILE A 557 -10.89 -4.69 33.85
N ASP A 558 -11.12 -5.82 33.19
CA ASP A 558 -11.80 -6.97 33.81
C ASP A 558 -10.80 -7.85 34.60
N SER A 559 -9.53 -7.84 34.22
CA SER A 559 -8.45 -8.59 34.87
C SER A 559 -7.07 -8.01 34.51
N PRO A 560 -6.08 -8.02 35.43
CA PRO A 560 -6.17 -8.46 36.81
C PRO A 560 -6.85 -7.42 37.71
N SER A 561 -7.51 -7.86 38.78
CA SER A 561 -8.22 -6.96 39.71
C SER A 561 -7.31 -6.00 40.48
N ALA A 562 -6.00 -6.26 40.53
CA ALA A 562 -5.02 -5.38 41.16
C ALA A 562 -4.48 -4.29 40.22
N ALA A 563 -4.74 -4.37 38.90
CA ALA A 563 -4.27 -3.38 37.95
C ALA A 563 -5.05 -2.07 38.08
N ILE A 564 -4.36 -0.96 37.83
CA ILE A 564 -4.91 0.39 37.88
C ILE A 564 -4.44 1.14 36.65
N PHE A 565 -5.35 1.84 35.97
CA PHE A 565 -4.95 2.68 34.84
C PHE A 565 -4.12 3.89 35.28
N SER A 566 -3.18 4.25 34.43
CA SER A 566 -2.46 5.51 34.45
C SER A 566 -2.39 6.11 33.05
N VAL A 567 -2.15 7.41 32.98
CA VAL A 567 -2.01 8.17 31.74
C VAL A 567 -0.58 8.67 31.63
N VAL A 568 0.04 8.48 30.47
CA VAL A 568 1.40 8.93 30.18
C VAL A 568 1.38 9.74 28.89
N ASP A 569 2.01 10.92 28.90
CA ASP A 569 2.07 11.77 27.72
C ASP A 569 2.96 11.17 26.62
N ASN A 570 2.61 11.43 25.35
CA ASN A 570 3.42 11.07 24.20
C ASN A 570 4.51 12.12 23.88
N VAL A 571 5.21 12.61 24.91
CA VAL A 571 6.34 13.52 24.74
C VAL A 571 7.60 12.72 24.42
N PRO A 572 8.23 12.92 23.24
CA PRO A 572 9.47 12.23 22.91
C PRO A 572 10.63 12.68 23.80
N SER A 573 11.60 11.78 24.02
CA SER A 573 12.80 12.05 24.81
C SER A 573 13.95 12.61 23.99
N HIS A 574 14.00 12.36 22.67
CA HIS A 574 15.07 12.85 21.80
C HIS A 574 14.64 14.09 21.01
N SER A 575 15.57 15.00 20.79
CA SER A 575 15.33 16.24 20.02
C SER A 575 15.05 15.99 18.53
N TYR A 576 15.45 14.83 18.01
CA TYR A 576 15.20 14.43 16.62
C TYR A 576 13.82 13.78 16.42
N ASP A 577 13.10 13.45 17.50
CA ASP A 577 11.78 12.83 17.39
C ASP A 577 10.70 13.87 17.07
N ALA A 578 9.77 13.50 16.20
CA ALA A 578 8.62 14.35 15.90
C ALA A 578 7.67 14.46 17.11
N PRO A 579 7.11 15.65 17.39
CA PRO A 579 6.13 15.82 18.45
C PRO A 579 4.84 15.05 18.16
N ASN A 580 4.11 14.65 19.21
CA ASN A 580 2.85 13.90 19.10
C ASN A 580 1.71 14.65 19.82
N PRO A 581 1.39 15.88 19.39
CA PRO A 581 0.48 16.76 20.11
C PRO A 581 -0.91 16.15 20.25
N GLY A 582 -1.55 16.39 21.40
CA GLY A 582 -2.91 15.93 21.66
C GLY A 582 -3.06 14.41 21.76
N SER A 583 -1.98 13.66 22.01
CA SER A 583 -2.03 12.22 22.20
C SER A 583 -1.37 11.78 23.50
N VAL A 584 -1.91 10.72 24.10
CA VAL A 584 -1.45 10.10 25.34
C VAL A 584 -1.47 8.58 25.22
N ARG A 585 -0.87 7.90 26.20
CA ARG A 585 -0.98 6.45 26.40
C ARG A 585 -1.75 6.19 27.68
N ILE A 586 -2.75 5.33 27.60
CA ILE A 586 -3.34 4.66 28.76
C ILE A 586 -2.55 3.39 28.99
N VAL A 587 -2.07 3.18 30.22
CA VAL A 587 -1.28 2.01 30.58
C VAL A 587 -1.69 1.44 31.92
N PHE A 588 -1.45 0.15 32.11
CA PHE A 588 -1.34 -0.46 33.43
C PHE A 588 -0.27 -1.56 33.39
N ASP A 589 0.30 -1.85 34.56
CA ASP A 589 1.29 -2.89 34.74
C ASP A 589 0.69 -4.08 35.51
N ALA A 590 1.10 -5.29 35.15
CA ALA A 590 0.74 -6.52 35.83
C ALA A 590 1.99 -7.34 36.15
N ASP A 591 2.20 -7.65 37.42
CA ASP A 591 3.31 -8.47 37.87
C ASP A 591 2.98 -9.96 37.77
N VAL A 592 3.75 -10.67 36.94
CA VAL A 592 3.59 -12.10 36.70
C VAL A 592 4.69 -12.85 37.43
N LYS A 593 4.31 -13.63 38.44
CA LYS A 593 5.26 -14.45 39.22
C LYS A 593 5.93 -15.50 38.33
N ALA A 594 7.19 -15.85 38.64
CA ALA A 594 7.97 -16.85 37.91
C ALA A 594 7.17 -18.14 37.65
N GLY A 595 7.16 -18.59 36.40
CA GLY A 595 6.45 -19.78 35.92
C GLY A 595 4.91 -19.69 35.92
N ARG A 596 4.31 -18.65 36.50
CA ARG A 596 2.85 -18.49 36.62
C ARG A 596 2.27 -17.84 35.38
N LYS A 597 0.98 -18.14 35.18
CA LYS A 597 0.15 -17.53 34.13
C LYS A 597 -0.62 -16.36 34.73
N GLU A 598 -0.84 -15.34 33.91
CA GLU A 598 -1.71 -14.21 34.23
C GLU A 598 -2.60 -13.90 33.02
N THR A 599 -3.79 -13.37 33.28
CA THR A 599 -4.71 -12.91 32.23
C THR A 599 -4.94 -11.42 32.38
N LEU A 600 -4.62 -10.66 31.33
CA LEU A 600 -4.98 -9.26 31.23
C LEU A 600 -6.17 -9.17 30.28
N LYS A 601 -7.30 -8.68 30.76
CA LYS A 601 -8.53 -8.57 29.97
C LYS A 601 -9.08 -7.16 30.06
N VAL A 602 -9.20 -6.52 28.90
CA VAL A 602 -9.66 -5.14 28.77
C VAL A 602 -10.84 -5.08 27.80
N ARG A 603 -11.88 -4.32 28.14
CA ARG A 603 -13.00 -4.01 27.25
C ARG A 603 -13.00 -2.52 26.88
N LEU A 604 -13.28 -2.22 25.62
CA LEU A 604 -13.51 -0.86 25.12
C LEU A 604 -14.98 -0.76 24.70
N VAL A 605 -15.77 -0.05 25.48
CA VAL A 605 -17.25 0.02 25.38
C VAL A 605 -17.66 1.44 24.99
N PRO A 606 -18.10 1.68 23.75
CA PRO A 606 -18.68 2.96 23.37
C PRO A 606 -19.93 3.24 24.21
N VAL A 607 -20.06 4.48 24.66
CA VAL A 607 -21.25 4.92 25.41
C VAL A 607 -22.27 5.44 24.39
N VAL A 608 -23.37 4.70 24.23
CA VAL A 608 -24.52 5.14 23.44
C VAL A 608 -25.45 5.87 24.41
N GLU A 609 -25.58 7.18 24.23
CA GLU A 609 -26.52 8.01 25.01
C GLU A 609 -27.96 7.84 24.53
#